data_AF-A0A7Y5VJH3-F1
#
_entry.id   AF-A0A7Y5VJH3-F1
#
_cell.length_a   1.000
_cell.length_b   1.000
_cell.length_c   1.000
_cell.angle_alpha   90.00
_cell.angle_beta   90.00
_cell.angle_gamma   90.00
#
_symmetry.space_group_name_H-M   'P 1'
#
loop_
_entity.id
_entity.type
_entity.pdbx_description
1 polymer ?
#
loop_
_entity_poly.entity_id
_entity_poly.type
_entity_poly.pdbx_seq_one_letter_code
_entity_poly.pdbx_strand_id
1 'polypeptide(L)'
;YWTTARSMAKQNQPWNAWLYYQQAAALLQPVGFVSSSHLEKLQTEASTAAPPVLQKGVSVDQPLVLRATDGTEYRITGFGFDDSSSKEKVDLVVHLKVDTAGDAAATRKRNSEAARTLVLAYPELRSAFHGVWVSSESPGASPFATEEPMENLR
;
A
#
# COMPACT_ATOMS: atom_id res chain seq x y z
N TYR A 1 -4.55 -7.53 -13.25
CA TYR A 1 -4.06 -7.61 -11.86
C TYR A 1 -3.72 -9.03 -11.42
N TRP A 2 -4.67 -9.99 -11.35
CA TRP A 2 -4.38 -11.35 -10.85
C TRP A 2 -3.28 -12.11 -11.66
N THR A 3 -3.33 -12.10 -13.00
CA THR A 3 -2.29 -12.73 -13.83
C THR A 3 -0.90 -12.10 -13.60
N THR A 4 -0.85 -10.77 -13.48
CA THR A 4 0.38 -10.02 -13.18
C THR A 4 0.90 -10.39 -11.79
N ALA A 5 0.02 -10.49 -10.79
CA ALA A 5 0.37 -10.90 -9.42
C ALA A 5 1.03 -12.28 -9.38
N ARG A 6 0.47 -13.27 -10.11
CA ARG A 6 1.07 -14.60 -10.26
C ARG A 6 2.45 -14.55 -10.91
N SER A 7 2.65 -13.68 -11.90
CA SER A 7 3.96 -13.49 -12.55
C SER A 7 4.99 -12.91 -11.58
N MET A 8 4.60 -11.88 -10.82
CA MET A 8 5.45 -11.26 -9.78
C MET A 8 5.81 -12.24 -8.67
N ALA A 9 4.87 -13.09 -8.24
CA ALA A 9 5.12 -14.13 -7.25
C ALA A 9 6.19 -15.13 -7.74
N LYS A 10 6.12 -15.55 -9.01
CA LYS A 10 7.15 -16.41 -9.63
C LYS A 10 8.51 -15.72 -9.78
N GLN A 11 8.52 -14.40 -9.88
CA GLN A 11 9.73 -13.57 -9.95
C GLN A 11 10.30 -13.23 -8.56
N ASN A 12 9.78 -13.84 -7.49
CA ASN A 12 10.19 -13.58 -6.11
C ASN A 12 10.03 -12.10 -5.70
N GLN A 13 8.95 -11.47 -6.17
CA GLN A 13 8.55 -10.11 -5.82
C GLN A 13 7.29 -10.14 -4.92
N PRO A 14 7.42 -10.50 -3.63
CA PRO A 14 6.27 -10.77 -2.77
C PRO A 14 5.43 -9.53 -2.50
N TRP A 15 6.01 -8.33 -2.35
CA TRP A 15 5.20 -7.12 -2.15
C TRP A 15 4.39 -6.76 -3.38
N ASN A 16 5.04 -6.75 -4.55
CA ASN A 16 4.36 -6.41 -5.80
C ASN A 16 3.24 -7.42 -6.08
N ALA A 17 3.51 -8.71 -5.88
CA ALA A 17 2.52 -9.76 -6.03
C ALA A 17 1.34 -9.55 -5.08
N TRP A 18 1.59 -9.42 -3.78
CA TRP A 18 0.55 -9.25 -2.77
C TRP A 18 -0.31 -8.02 -3.03
N LEU A 19 0.30 -6.87 -3.35
CA LEU A 19 -0.42 -5.64 -3.70
C LEU A 19 -1.32 -5.84 -4.94
N TYR A 20 -0.80 -6.45 -6.01
CA TYR A 20 -1.61 -6.73 -7.19
C TYR A 20 -2.73 -7.76 -6.92
N TYR A 21 -2.53 -8.68 -5.99
CA TYR A 21 -3.60 -9.56 -5.49
C TYR A 21 -4.68 -8.78 -4.76
N GLN A 22 -4.32 -7.81 -3.90
CA GLN A 22 -5.29 -6.95 -3.22
C GLN A 22 -6.13 -6.14 -4.22
N GLN A 23 -5.50 -5.57 -5.24
CA GLN A 23 -6.24 -4.84 -6.28
C GLN A 23 -7.18 -5.77 -7.06
N ALA A 24 -6.72 -6.98 -7.39
CA ALA A 24 -7.58 -7.97 -8.04
C ALA A 24 -8.76 -8.38 -7.15
N ALA A 25 -8.53 -8.56 -5.84
CA ALA A 25 -9.59 -8.86 -4.87
C ALA A 25 -10.60 -7.72 -4.79
N ALA A 26 -10.15 -6.47 -4.70
CA ALA A 26 -11.00 -5.29 -4.61
C ALA A 26 -11.93 -5.15 -5.84
N LEU A 27 -11.41 -5.40 -7.04
CA LEU A 27 -12.20 -5.39 -8.29
C LEU A 27 -13.16 -6.57 -8.41
N LEU A 28 -12.84 -7.69 -7.75
CA LEU A 28 -13.65 -8.89 -7.76
C LEU A 28 -14.65 -8.97 -6.62
N GLN A 29 -14.59 -8.08 -5.61
CA GLN A 29 -15.53 -8.07 -4.50
C GLN A 29 -16.94 -7.79 -5.04
N PRO A 30 -17.83 -8.79 -5.10
CA PRO A 30 -19.24 -8.53 -5.25
C PRO A 30 -19.73 -8.01 -3.89
N VAL A 31 -20.84 -7.29 -3.87
CA VAL A 31 -21.63 -7.07 -2.64
C VAL A 31 -21.63 -8.36 -1.80
N GLY A 32 -21.28 -8.25 -0.52
CA GLY A 32 -20.62 -9.27 0.33
C GLY A 32 -21.32 -10.62 0.59
N PHE A 33 -22.19 -11.08 -0.30
CA PHE A 33 -22.92 -12.34 -0.24
C PHE A 33 -22.55 -13.34 -1.35
N VAL A 34 -21.72 -12.96 -2.34
CA VAL A 34 -21.29 -13.89 -3.41
C VAL A 34 -19.86 -14.38 -3.14
N SER A 35 -19.74 -15.57 -2.56
CA SER A 35 -18.51 -16.37 -2.64
C SER A 35 -18.47 -17.10 -3.99
N SER A 36 -17.32 -17.05 -4.67
CA SER A 36 -17.05 -17.89 -5.84
C SER A 36 -15.74 -18.64 -5.62
N SER A 37 -15.62 -19.83 -6.21
CA SER A 37 -14.38 -20.62 -6.17
C SER A 37 -13.17 -19.86 -6.71
N HIS A 38 -13.38 -18.91 -7.61
CA HIS A 38 -12.33 -18.02 -8.10
C HIS A 38 -11.86 -17.02 -7.02
N LEU A 39 -12.78 -16.47 -6.23
CA LEU A 39 -12.45 -15.56 -5.14
C LEU A 39 -11.67 -16.28 -4.03
N GLU A 40 -12.11 -17.49 -3.65
CA GLU A 40 -11.40 -18.33 -2.67
C GLU A 40 -9.99 -18.69 -3.14
N LYS A 41 -9.84 -19.05 -4.41
CA LYS A 41 -8.54 -19.33 -5.02
C LYS A 41 -7.64 -18.09 -5.00
N LEU A 42 -8.19 -16.92 -5.34
CA LEU A 42 -7.45 -15.66 -5.30
C LEU A 42 -6.96 -15.36 -3.89
N GLN A 43 -7.84 -15.46 -2.88
CA GLN A 43 -7.49 -15.20 -1.48
C GLN A 43 -6.40 -16.15 -0.96
N THR A 44 -6.48 -17.43 -1.34
CA THR A 44 -5.48 -18.45 -0.99
C THR A 44 -4.12 -18.11 -1.60
N GLU A 45 -4.10 -17.76 -2.88
CA GLU A 45 -2.87 -17.35 -3.56
C GLU A 45 -2.28 -16.06 -2.97
N ALA A 46 -3.13 -15.07 -2.70
CA ALA A 46 -2.73 -13.80 -2.09
C ALA A 46 -2.09 -14.02 -0.71
N SER A 47 -2.70 -14.87 0.11
CA SER A 47 -2.19 -15.20 1.46
C SER A 47 -0.85 -15.93 1.39
N THR A 48 -0.66 -16.79 0.39
CA THR A 48 0.59 -17.52 0.17
C THR A 48 1.71 -16.60 -0.33
N ALA A 49 1.37 -15.64 -1.19
CA ALA A 49 2.31 -14.66 -1.73
C ALA A 49 2.62 -13.50 -0.77
N ALA A 50 1.89 -13.40 0.35
CA ALA A 50 2.04 -12.30 1.30
C ALA A 50 3.46 -12.27 1.90
N PRO A 51 4.13 -11.11 1.88
CA PRO A 51 5.35 -10.91 2.64
C PRO A 51 5.19 -11.34 4.11
N PRO A 52 6.21 -11.92 4.76
CA PRO A 52 6.11 -12.36 6.16
C PRO A 52 5.61 -11.27 7.12
N VAL A 53 5.99 -10.02 6.86
CA VAL A 53 5.58 -8.86 7.66
C VAL A 53 4.07 -8.54 7.56
N LEU A 54 3.38 -9.03 6.52
CA LEU A 54 1.96 -8.82 6.27
C LEU A 54 1.08 -10.01 6.61
N GLN A 55 1.64 -11.12 7.11
CA GLN A 55 0.86 -12.35 7.38
C GLN A 55 -0.28 -12.15 8.37
N LYS A 56 -0.14 -11.20 9.30
CA LYS A 56 -1.20 -10.88 10.26
C LYS A 56 -2.23 -9.87 9.71
N GLY A 57 -1.98 -9.33 8.51
CA GLY A 57 -2.74 -8.23 7.93
C GLY A 57 -2.19 -6.87 8.34
N VAL A 58 -2.80 -5.82 7.79
CA VAL A 58 -2.53 -4.42 8.13
C VAL A 58 -3.86 -3.74 8.36
N SER A 59 -4.02 -3.15 9.54
CA SER A 59 -5.25 -2.46 9.96
C SER A 59 -4.94 -1.34 10.95
N VAL A 60 -5.96 -0.62 11.40
CA VAL A 60 -5.82 0.43 12.43
C VAL A 60 -5.33 -0.14 13.76
N ASP A 61 -5.76 -1.36 14.12
CA ASP A 61 -5.39 -2.04 15.36
C ASP A 61 -4.04 -2.76 15.24
N GLN A 62 -3.65 -3.13 14.02
CA GLN A 62 -2.37 -3.77 13.72
C GLN A 62 -1.69 -3.05 12.55
N PRO A 63 -1.12 -1.86 12.78
CA PRO A 63 -0.44 -1.14 11.73
C PRO A 63 0.89 -1.80 11.40
N LEU A 64 1.28 -1.73 10.13
CA LEU A 64 2.65 -1.96 9.72
C LEU A 64 3.51 -0.79 10.18
N VAL A 65 4.46 -1.06 11.08
CA VAL A 65 5.38 -0.05 11.60
C VAL A 65 6.64 -0.02 10.75
N LEU A 66 6.86 1.09 10.05
CA LEU A 66 8.12 1.40 9.40
C LEU A 66 8.96 2.30 10.29
N ARG A 67 10.27 2.08 10.30
CA ARG A 67 11.23 2.90 11.03
C ARG A 67 12.17 3.59 10.05
N ALA A 68 12.19 4.91 10.08
CA ALA A 68 13.19 5.68 9.35
C ALA A 68 14.56 5.61 10.04
N THR A 69 15.59 6.01 9.32
CA THR A 69 16.99 6.05 9.79
C THR A 69 17.20 7.01 10.95
N ASP A 70 16.35 8.02 11.09
CA ASP A 70 16.33 8.99 12.19
C ASP A 70 15.60 8.47 13.45
N GLY A 71 15.03 7.26 13.39
CA GLY A 71 14.26 6.65 14.47
C GLY A 71 12.76 6.99 14.45
N THR A 72 12.28 7.78 13.50
CA THR A 72 10.85 8.11 13.36
C THR A 72 10.06 6.87 12.96
N GLU A 73 8.92 6.64 13.64
CA GLU A 73 8.00 5.56 13.30
C GLU A 73 6.83 6.05 12.43
N TYR A 74 6.56 5.33 11.35
CA TYR A 74 5.39 5.50 10.49
C TYR A 74 4.48 4.28 10.61
N ARG A 75 3.20 4.51 10.95
CA ARG A 75 2.22 3.45 11.20
C ARG A 75 1.25 3.36 10.03
N ILE A 76 1.52 2.44 9.11
CA ILE A 76 0.67 2.20 7.96
C ILE A 76 -0.50 1.33 8.37
N THR A 77 -1.72 1.76 8.10
CA THR A 77 -2.97 1.09 8.49
C THR A 77 -3.70 0.43 7.32
N GLY A 78 -3.26 0.68 6.09
CA GLY A 78 -3.85 0.09 4.92
C GLY A 78 -3.12 0.46 3.63
N PHE A 79 -3.43 -0.30 2.58
CA PHE A 79 -2.97 -0.06 1.22
C PHE A 79 -4.17 0.00 0.29
N GLY A 80 -4.08 0.84 -0.74
CA GLY A 80 -5.04 0.97 -1.81
C GLY A 80 -4.33 1.28 -3.12
N PHE A 81 -5.10 1.61 -4.16
CA PHE A 81 -4.56 1.90 -5.48
C PHE A 81 -5.35 3.07 -6.08
N ASP A 82 -4.63 3.93 -6.79
CA ASP A 82 -5.25 4.97 -7.61
C ASP A 82 -4.82 4.79 -9.07
N ASP A 83 -5.80 4.75 -9.98
CA ASP A 83 -5.60 4.64 -11.42
C ASP A 83 -6.01 5.92 -12.17
N SER A 84 -6.37 6.97 -11.43
CA SER A 84 -6.86 8.25 -11.99
C SER A 84 -5.86 8.94 -12.91
N SER A 85 -4.56 8.69 -12.74
CA SER A 85 -3.48 9.34 -13.47
C SER A 85 -3.35 8.90 -14.94
N SER A 86 -4.14 7.91 -15.41
CA SER A 86 -4.13 7.39 -16.80
C SER A 86 -2.76 6.89 -17.28
N LYS A 87 -1.84 6.60 -16.36
CA LYS A 87 -0.48 6.15 -16.66
C LYS A 87 -0.42 4.64 -16.87
N GLU A 88 0.66 4.19 -17.50
CA GLU A 88 0.91 2.76 -17.77
C GLU A 88 0.97 1.91 -16.48
N LYS A 89 1.30 2.54 -15.34
CA LYS A 89 1.33 1.93 -14.01
C LYS A 89 0.43 2.72 -13.06
N VAL A 90 -0.26 2.01 -12.16
CA VAL A 90 -1.06 2.60 -11.09
C VAL A 90 -0.19 3.19 -9.99
N ASP A 91 -0.76 4.09 -9.21
CA ASP A 91 -0.14 4.63 -8.01
C ASP A 91 -0.56 3.80 -6.78
N LEU A 92 0.37 3.59 -5.85
CA LEU A 92 0.11 2.89 -4.59
C LEU A 92 -0.44 3.89 -3.56
N VAL A 93 -1.63 3.65 -3.03
CA VAL A 93 -2.18 4.44 -1.92
C VAL A 93 -1.78 3.79 -0.60
N VAL A 94 -1.32 4.59 0.36
CA VAL A 94 -0.90 4.17 1.70
C VAL A 94 -1.64 5.01 2.72
N HIS A 95 -2.35 4.33 3.63
CA HIS A 95 -3.03 4.98 4.75
C HIS A 95 -2.07 5.06 5.94
N LEU A 96 -1.78 6.27 6.40
CA LEU A 96 -0.86 6.56 7.48
C LEU A 96 -1.63 7.05 8.69
N LYS A 97 -1.52 6.35 9.82
CA LYS A 97 -2.07 6.81 11.09
C LYS A 97 -1.24 7.96 11.65
N VAL A 98 -1.92 9.05 11.98
CA VAL A 98 -1.35 10.23 12.64
C VAL A 98 -2.19 10.55 13.87
N ASP A 99 -1.54 10.76 15.02
CA ASP A 99 -2.25 10.95 16.29
C ASP A 99 -2.98 12.30 16.34
N THR A 100 -2.41 13.34 15.71
CA THR A 100 -2.97 14.70 15.66
C THR A 100 -2.80 15.29 14.27
N ALA A 101 -3.85 15.95 13.76
CA ALA A 101 -3.75 16.74 12.53
C ALA A 101 -2.69 17.85 12.69
N GLY A 102 -1.70 17.88 11.81
CA GLY A 102 -0.72 18.97 11.72
C GLY A 102 -1.14 20.01 10.70
N ASP A 103 -0.32 21.06 10.53
CA ASP A 103 -0.47 21.95 9.39
C ASP A 103 -0.14 21.23 8.07
N ALA A 104 -0.52 21.84 6.94
CA ALA A 104 -0.36 21.23 5.62
C ALA A 104 1.12 21.02 5.21
N ALA A 105 2.04 21.85 5.69
CA ALA A 105 3.46 21.75 5.35
C ALA A 105 4.14 20.61 6.12
N ALA A 106 3.88 20.52 7.42
CA ALA A 106 4.34 19.44 8.29
C ALA A 106 3.76 18.08 7.84
N THR A 107 2.48 18.05 7.49
CA THR A 107 1.81 16.82 7.02
C THR A 107 2.36 16.37 5.68
N ARG A 108 2.58 17.29 4.72
CA ARG A 108 3.23 16.97 3.44
C ARG A 108 4.63 16.39 3.67
N LYS A 109 5.48 17.04 4.48
CA LYS A 109 6.82 16.54 4.79
C LYS A 109 6.77 15.13 5.40
N ARG A 110 5.86 14.91 6.35
CA ARG A 110 5.66 13.59 6.99
C ARG A 110 5.26 12.52 5.96
N ASN A 111 4.35 12.85 5.05
CA ASN A 111 3.93 11.96 3.97
C ASN A 111 5.10 11.61 3.04
N SER A 112 5.90 12.60 2.62
CA SER A 112 7.08 12.39 1.78
C SER A 112 8.10 11.45 2.44
N GLU A 113 8.39 11.66 3.74
CA GLU A 113 9.33 10.79 4.47
C GLU A 113 8.77 9.38 4.71
N ALA A 114 7.46 9.24 4.94
CA ALA A 114 6.81 7.94 5.06
C ALA A 114 6.90 7.14 3.74
N ALA A 115 6.63 7.79 2.60
CA ALA A 115 6.78 7.19 1.28
C ALA A 115 8.23 6.78 1.01
N ARG A 116 9.21 7.64 1.31
CA ARG A 116 10.64 7.33 1.18
C ARG A 116 11.02 6.11 2.03
N THR A 117 10.59 6.10 3.29
CA THR A 117 10.87 5.01 4.23
C THR A 117 10.29 3.68 3.73
N LEU A 118 9.07 3.68 3.18
CA LEU A 118 8.44 2.49 2.62
C LEU A 118 9.23 1.94 1.43
N VAL A 119 9.60 2.80 0.48
CA VAL A 119 10.30 2.38 -0.74
C VAL A 119 11.75 1.96 -0.44
N LEU A 120 12.40 2.55 0.56
CA LEU A 120 13.70 2.10 1.05
C LEU A 120 13.62 0.74 1.74
N ALA A 121 12.56 0.49 2.52
CA ALA A 121 12.32 -0.80 3.15
C ALA A 121 12.01 -1.91 2.13
N TYR A 122 11.29 -1.56 1.05
CA TYR A 122 10.87 -2.51 0.00
C TYR A 122 11.18 -1.98 -1.40
N PRO A 123 12.44 -2.08 -1.86
CA PRO A 123 12.88 -1.51 -3.14
C PRO A 123 12.17 -2.09 -4.37
N GLU A 124 11.59 -3.27 -4.27
CA GLU A 124 10.82 -3.91 -5.36
C GLU A 124 9.61 -3.08 -5.81
N LEU A 125 9.04 -2.24 -4.95
CA LEU A 125 7.89 -1.38 -5.27
C LEU A 125 8.19 -0.42 -6.43
N ARG A 126 9.47 -0.04 -6.60
CA ARG A 126 9.90 0.93 -7.62
C ARG A 126 9.60 0.49 -9.05
N SER A 127 9.63 -0.81 -9.32
CA SER A 127 9.39 -1.32 -10.69
C SER A 127 7.91 -1.47 -11.00
N ALA A 128 7.06 -1.66 -10.00
CA ALA A 128 5.64 -2.00 -10.19
C ALA A 128 4.72 -0.77 -10.20
N PHE A 129 5.07 0.30 -9.49
CA PHE A 129 4.20 1.46 -9.31
C PHE A 129 4.79 2.74 -9.93
N HIS A 130 3.92 3.66 -10.32
CA HIS A 130 4.33 4.96 -10.84
C HIS A 130 4.71 5.95 -9.71
N GLY A 131 3.95 5.93 -8.62
CA GLY A 131 4.15 6.78 -7.44
C GLY A 131 3.45 6.21 -6.21
N VAL A 132 3.56 6.94 -5.11
CA VAL A 132 2.93 6.62 -3.82
C VAL A 132 2.08 7.79 -3.36
N TRP A 133 0.78 7.55 -3.17
CA TRP A 133 -0.11 8.46 -2.46
C TRP A 133 -0.10 8.12 -0.98
N VAL A 134 0.26 9.06 -0.12
CA VAL A 134 0.16 8.88 1.32
C VAL A 134 -1.00 9.70 1.85
N SER A 135 -2.00 9.01 2.40
CA SER A 135 -3.16 9.60 3.09
C SER A 135 -2.89 9.62 4.58
N SER A 136 -2.62 10.80 5.14
CA SER A 136 -2.49 11.00 6.59
C SER A 136 -3.87 11.08 7.23
N GLU A 137 -4.15 10.14 8.13
CA GLU A 137 -5.44 9.98 8.80
C GLU A 137 -5.29 10.21 10.30
N SER A 138 -6.01 11.22 10.81
CA SER A 138 -6.12 11.49 12.25
C SER A 138 -7.57 11.42 12.70
N PRO A 139 -7.85 10.95 13.92
CA PRO A 139 -9.22 10.86 14.43
C PRO A 139 -9.96 12.20 14.36
N GLY A 140 -11.13 12.21 13.71
CA GLY A 140 -12.00 13.39 13.65
C GLY A 140 -11.58 14.50 12.68
N ALA A 141 -10.54 14.30 11.86
CA ALA A 141 -10.15 15.24 10.80
C ALA A 141 -10.25 14.62 9.41
N SER A 142 -10.45 15.46 8.40
CA SER A 142 -10.38 15.02 7.00
C SER A 142 -8.97 14.51 6.67
N PRO A 143 -8.84 13.37 5.95
CA PRO A 143 -7.55 12.87 5.54
C PRO A 143 -6.80 13.88 4.66
N PHE A 144 -5.48 13.95 4.83
CA PHE A 144 -4.61 14.78 4.00
C PHE A 144 -3.72 13.90 3.13
N ALA A 145 -4.00 13.90 1.82
CA ALA A 145 -3.27 13.11 0.86
C ALA A 145 -2.12 13.89 0.21
N THR A 146 -1.00 13.22 -0.08
CA THR A 146 0.11 13.75 -0.87
C THR A 146 0.61 12.68 -1.82
N GLU A 147 0.72 13.03 -3.10
CA GLU A 147 1.36 12.20 -4.11
C GLU A 147 2.87 12.42 -4.08
N GLU A 148 3.62 11.34 -4.06
CA GLU A 148 5.06 11.32 -4.26
C GLU A 148 5.41 10.47 -5.49
N PRO A 149 5.90 11.10 -6.57
CA PRO A 149 6.39 10.37 -7.74
C PRO A 149 7.55 9.44 -7.35
N MET A 150 7.60 8.23 -7.91
CA MET A 150 8.64 7.25 -7.56
C MET A 150 10.07 7.76 -7.84
N GLU A 151 10.21 8.69 -8.79
CA GLU A 151 11.47 9.36 -9.12
C GLU A 151 12.05 10.19 -7.96
N ASN A 152 11.18 10.74 -7.11
CA ASN A 152 11.55 11.57 -5.96
C ASN A 152 11.87 10.75 -4.70
N LEU A 153 11.51 9.46 -4.71
CA LEU A 153 11.64 8.55 -3.56
C LEU A 153 12.96 7.77 -3.58
N ARG A 154 14.02 8.30 -4.20
CA ARG A 154 15.33 7.66 -4.32
C ARG A 154 16.17 7.83 -3.07
#